data_AF-R7TQV3-F1
#
_entry.id   AF-R7TQV3-F1
#
_cell.length_a   1.000
_cell.length_b   1.000
_cell.length_c   1.000
_cell.angle_alpha   90.00
_cell.angle_beta   90.00
_cell.angle_gamma   90.00
#
_symmetry.space_group_name_H-M   'P 1'
#
loop_
_entity.id
_entity.type
_entity.pdbx_description
1 polymer ?
#
loop_
_entity_poly.entity_id
_entity_poly.type
_entity_poly.pdbx_seq_one_letter_code
_entity_poly.pdbx_strand_id
1 'polypeptide(L)' 'SFQVFVKTCTGKTITIDVEGSETIESVKEKINAKDGTPVERQRLNYAGKLL' A
#
# COMPACT_ATOMS: atom_id res chain seq x y z
N SER A 1 14.79 4.44 4.45
CA SER A 1 13.58 3.87 5.07
C SER A 1 12.56 4.96 5.25
N PHE A 2 11.32 4.70 4.87
CA PHE A 2 10.19 5.62 4.95
C PHE A 2 8.98 4.89 5.54
N GLN A 3 8.09 5.63 6.17
CA GLN A 3 6.79 5.12 6.57
C GLN A 3 5.71 5.66 5.64
N VAL A 4 4.90 4.75 5.11
CA VAL A 4 3.75 5.08 4.27
C VAL A 4 2.49 4.75 5.03
N PHE A 5 1.58 5.72 5.08
CA PHE A 5 0.25 5.58 5.66
C PHE A 5 -0.74 5.25 4.53
N VAL A 6 -1.38 4.09 4.63
CA VAL A 6 -2.35 3.63 3.63
C VAL A 6 -3.72 3.64 4.27
N LYS A 7 -4.64 4.41 3.68
CA LYS A 7 -6.06 4.40 4.05
C LYS A 7 -6.80 3.40 3.17
N THR A 8 -7.41 2.39 3.78
CA THR A 8 -8.17 1.35 3.09
C THR A 8 -9.58 1.83 2.74
N CYS A 9 -10.29 1.10 1.87
CA CYS A 9 -11.68 1.40 1.52
C CYS A 9 -12.65 1.27 2.71
N THR A 10 -12.27 0.55 3.76
CA THR A 10 -13.03 0.43 5.02
C THR A 10 -12.78 1.60 5.98
N GLY A 11 -11.91 2.54 5.61
CA GLY A 11 -11.54 3.69 6.44
C GLY A 11 -10.45 3.41 7.47
N LYS A 12 -9.93 2.18 7.55
CA LYS A 12 -8.80 1.82 8.40
C LYS A 12 -7.51 2.46 7.83
N THR A 13 -6.67 2.97 8.70
CA THR A 13 -5.31 3.39 8.33
C THR A 13 -4.32 2.33 8.79
N ILE A 14 -3.47 1.87 7.88
CA ILE A 14 -2.35 0.97 8.19
C ILE A 14 -1.04 1.69 7.88
N THR A 15 0.02 1.33 8.61
CA THR A 15 1.38 1.82 8.38
C THR A 15 2.22 0.70 7.83
N ILE A 16 2.99 0.99 6.78
CA ILE A 16 3.99 0.09 6.20
C ILE A 16 5.34 0.78 6.14
N ASP A 17 6.40 0.02 6.45
CA ASP A 17 7.79 0.46 6.28
C ASP A 17 8.27 0.07 4.88
N VAL A 18 8.82 1.04 4.15
CA VAL A 18 9.29 0.87 2.77
C VAL A 18 10.69 1.45 2.59
N GLU A 19 11.41 0.92 1.60
CA GLU A 19 12.65 1.51 1.12
C GLU A 19 12.43 2.26 -0.20
N GLY A 20 13.27 3.26 -0.49
CA GLY A 20 13.14 4.06 -1.72
C GLY A 20 13.40 3.28 -3.01
N SER A 21 13.96 2.08 -2.90
CA SER A 21 14.23 1.13 -3.99
C SER A 21 13.11 0.11 -4.20
N GLU A 22 12.12 0.02 -3.30
CA GLU A 22 11.04 -0.96 -3.43
C GLU A 22 10.10 -0.61 -4.59
N THR A 23 9.62 -1.65 -5.27
CA THR A 23 8.64 -1.52 -6.35
C THR A 23 7.22 -1.37 -5.79
N ILE A 24 6.31 -0.85 -6.60
CA ILE A 24 4.89 -0.77 -6.23
C ILE A 24 4.29 -2.17 -5.98
N GLU A 25 4.77 -3.19 -6.68
CA GLU A 25 4.35 -4.57 -6.45
C GLU A 25 4.74 -5.05 -5.04
N SER A 26 5.98 -4.81 -4.62
CA SER A 26 6.44 -5.12 -3.25
C SER A 26 5.63 -4.35 -2.20
N VAL A 27 5.31 -3.09 -2.45
CA VAL A 27 4.42 -2.29 -1.59
C VAL A 27 3.03 -2.93 -1.47
N LYS A 28 2.45 -3.43 -2.57
CA LYS A 28 1.14 -4.11 -2.56
C LYS A 28 1.18 -5.42 -1.76
N GLU A 29 2.27 -6.17 -1.81
CA GLU A 29 2.44 -7.36 -0.98
C GLU A 29 2.45 -7.03 0.51
N LYS A 30 3.15 -5.95 0.92
CA LYS A 30 3.15 -5.48 2.31
C LYS A 30 1.76 -5.07 2.77
N ILE A 31 0.98 -4.43 1.91
CA ILE A 31 -0.43 -4.08 2.18
C ILE A 31 -1.27 -5.36 2.33
N ASN A 32 -1.09 -6.34 1.45
CA ASN A 32 -1.78 -7.62 1.54
C ASN A 32 -1.52 -8.32 2.88
N ALA A 33 -0.26 -8.35 3.33
CA ALA A 33 0.11 -8.95 4.62
C ALA A 33 -0.54 -8.25 5.83
N LYS A 34 -0.89 -6.96 5.73
CA LYS A 34 -1.45 -6.16 6.83
C LYS A 34 -2.99 -6.09 6.84
N ASP A 35 -3.60 -6.06 5.66
CA ASP A 35 -5.05 -5.85 5.50
C ASP A 35 -5.77 -7.07 4.91
N GLY A 36 -5.05 -8.02 4.32
CA GLY A 36 -5.61 -9.23 3.71
C GLY A 36 -6.19 -9.02 2.30
N THR A 37 -6.25 -7.79 1.81
CA THR A 37 -6.75 -7.50 0.45
C THR A 37 -5.78 -8.06 -0.60
N PRO A 38 -6.20 -8.98 -1.49
CA PRO A 38 -5.35 -9.55 -2.54
C PRO A 38 -4.74 -8.50 -3.45
N VAL A 39 -3.48 -8.66 -3.85
CA VAL A 39 -2.67 -7.67 -4.61
C VAL A 39 -3.36 -7.24 -5.90
N GLU A 40 -3.98 -8.17 -6.61
CA GLU A 40 -4.70 -7.94 -7.86
C GLU A 40 -5.98 -7.11 -7.70
N ARG A 41 -6.53 -7.06 -6.47
CA ARG A 41 -7.70 -6.25 -6.12
C ARG A 41 -7.33 -4.87 -5.58
N GLN A 42 -6.05 -4.62 -5.29
CA GLN A 42 -5.59 -3.35 -4.76
C GLN A 42 -5.49 -2.28 -5.86
N ARG A 43 -6.15 -1.14 -5.62
CA ARG A 43 -6.03 0.07 -6.45
C ARG A 43 -5.40 1.18 -5.63
N LEU A 44 -4.10 1.38 -5.80
CA LEU A 44 -3.34 2.41 -5.07
C LEU A 44 -3.44 3.74 -5.81
N ASN A 45 -3.92 4.80 -5.14
CA ASN A 45 -3.94 6.15 -5.68
C ASN A 45 -3.07 7.07 -4.83
N TYR A 46 -2.22 7.86 -5.47
CA TYR A 46 -1.42 8.88 -4.82
C TYR A 46 -1.48 10.18 -5.62
N ALA A 47 -1.80 11.29 -4.94
CA ALA A 47 -1.93 12.62 -5.55
C ALA A 47 -2.82 12.62 -6.81
N GLY A 48 -3.90 11.83 -6.82
CA GLY A 48 -4.82 11.70 -7.94
C GLY A 48 -4.37 10.74 -9.05
N LYS A 49 -3.17 10.17 -8.96
CA LYS A 49 -2.64 9.21 -9.94
C LYS A 49 -2.76 7.77 -9.43
N LEU A 50 -3.25 6.87 -10.29
CA LEU A 50 -3.21 5.42 -10.04
C LEU A 50 -1.76 4.92 -10.18
N LEU A 51 -1.29 4.19 -9.18
CA LEU A 51 0.06 3.60 -9.11
C LEU A 51 0.08 2.13 -9.55
#